data_AF-A0A1M5E487-F1
#
_entry.id   AF-A0A1M5E487-F1
#
_cell.length_a   1.000
_cell.length_b   1.000
_cell.length_c   1.000
_cell.angle_alpha   90.00
_cell.angle_beta   90.00
_cell.angle_gamma   90.00
#
_symmetry.space_group_name_H-M   'P 1'
#
loop_
_entity.id
_entity.type
_entity.pdbx_description
1 polymer ?
#
loop_
_entity_poly.entity_id
_entity_poly.type
_entity_poly.pdbx_seq_one_letter_code
_entity_poly.pdbx_strand_id
1 'polypeptide(L)'
;MTDIELKLILSRLRNYCLESRCRENSENKMSLFFLNVIEISCGLTELGISQGREITKDERYWFEGSYHMNFWDSDVETELYTPLCREVEKRNWFRKSILQKIKDKM
;
A
#
# COMPACT_ATOMS: atom_id res chain seq x y z
N MET A 1 -0.93 1.79 -15.50
CA MET A 1 -2.28 2.09 -14.99
C MET A 1 -2.43 3.61 -14.99
N THR A 2 -3.56 4.13 -15.46
CA THR A 2 -3.90 5.55 -15.35
C THR A 2 -4.18 5.92 -13.90
N ASP A 3 -4.16 7.22 -13.57
CA ASP A 3 -4.50 7.68 -12.21
C ASP A 3 -5.95 7.37 -11.85
N ILE A 4 -6.86 7.32 -12.83
CA ILE A 4 -8.26 6.95 -12.63
C ILE A 4 -8.35 5.46 -12.23
N GLU A 5 -7.70 4.58 -12.99
CA GLU A 5 -7.65 3.15 -12.69
C GLU A 5 -7.02 2.89 -11.31
N LEU A 6 -5.94 3.60 -10.98
CA LEU A 6 -5.28 3.47 -9.68
C LEU A 6 -6.19 3.93 -8.54
N LYS A 7 -6.92 5.04 -8.70
CA LYS A 7 -7.93 5.49 -7.73
C LYS A 7 -9.08 4.49 -7.54
N LEU A 8 -9.47 3.77 -8.59
CA LEU A 8 -10.47 2.70 -8.49
C LEU A 8 -9.95 1.53 -7.64
N ILE A 9 -8.69 1.12 -7.81
CA ILE A 9 -8.06 0.11 -6.95
C ILE A 9 -8.03 0.58 -5.50
N LEU A 10 -7.60 1.82 -5.24
CA LEU A 10 -7.58 2.40 -3.89
C LEU A 10 -8.96 2.39 -3.23
N SER A 11 -10.01 2.74 -4.00
CA SER A 11 -11.40 2.72 -3.52
C SER A 11 -11.85 1.30 -3.16
N ARG A 12 -11.59 0.31 -4.03
CA ARG A 12 -11.94 -1.10 -3.78
C ARG A 12 -11.22 -1.66 -2.53
N LEU A 13 -9.93 -1.37 -2.37
CA LEU A 13 -9.16 -1.78 -1.19
C LEU A 13 -9.68 -1.15 0.10
N ARG A 14 -10.08 0.12 0.08
CA ARG A 14 -10.68 0.80 1.24
C ARG A 14 -12.01 0.20 1.64
N ASN A 15 -12.87 -0.07 0.66
CA ASN A 15 -14.15 -0.73 0.92
C ASN A 15 -13.93 -2.12 1.51
N TYR A 16 -12.98 -2.88 0.97
CA TYR A 16 -12.62 -4.18 1.52
C TYR A 16 -12.15 -4.11 2.98
N CYS A 17 -11.30 -3.13 3.31
CA CYS A 17 -10.85 -2.93 4.70
C CYS A 17 -12.02 -2.59 5.63
N LEU A 18 -12.91 -1.68 5.20
CA LEU A 18 -14.10 -1.29 5.96
C LEU A 18 -15.01 -2.49 6.20
N GLU A 19 -15.33 -3.27 5.17
CA GLU A 19 -16.18 -4.45 5.28
C GLU A 19 -15.56 -5.50 6.19
N SER A 20 -14.26 -5.74 6.08
CA SER A 20 -13.54 -6.71 6.91
C SER A 20 -13.56 -6.30 8.38
N ARG A 21 -13.35 -5.01 8.69
CA ARG A 21 -13.46 -4.47 10.05
C ARG A 21 -14.87 -4.59 10.63
N CYS A 22 -15.89 -4.45 9.79
CA CYS A 22 -17.29 -4.61 10.22
C CYS A 22 -17.67 -6.09 10.45
N ARG A 23 -17.04 -7.03 9.73
CA ARG A 23 -17.30 -8.47 9.86
C ARG A 23 -16.53 -9.10 11.01
N GLU A 24 -15.29 -8.67 11.26
CA GLU A 24 -14.47 -9.15 12.36
C GLU A 24 -14.82 -8.42 13.67
N ASN A 25 -15.61 -9.06 14.54
CA ASN A 25 -15.61 -8.71 15.97
C ASN A 25 -14.21 -9.04 16.52
N SER A 26 -13.38 -8.01 16.62
CA SER A 26 -11.92 -8.07 16.70
C SER A 26 -11.35 -8.87 17.87
N GLU A 27 -10.87 -10.10 17.61
CA GLU A 27 -9.95 -10.81 18.51
C GLU A 27 -8.65 -11.30 17.82
N ASN A 28 -8.60 -11.37 16.48
CA ASN A 28 -7.41 -11.84 15.76
C ASN A 28 -6.44 -10.71 15.39
N LYS A 29 -5.32 -10.61 16.12
CA LYS A 29 -4.26 -9.60 15.87
C LYS A 29 -3.63 -9.69 14.48
N MET A 30 -3.64 -10.86 13.84
CA MET A 30 -3.03 -11.07 12.53
C MET A 30 -3.86 -10.43 11.40
N SER A 31 -5.19 -10.54 11.45
CA SER A 31 -6.09 -9.88 10.49
C SER A 31 -5.95 -8.36 10.53
N LEU A 32 -5.88 -7.79 11.74
CA LEU A 32 -5.70 -6.35 11.93
C LEU A 32 -4.38 -5.84 11.34
N PHE A 33 -3.31 -6.64 11.41
CA PHE A 33 -2.03 -6.28 10.79
C PHE A 33 -2.18 -6.13 9.27
N PHE A 34 -2.80 -7.09 8.58
CA PHE A 34 -2.97 -7.02 7.12
C PHE A 34 -3.87 -5.88 6.67
N LEU A 35 -4.96 -5.63 7.41
CA LEU A 35 -5.82 -4.49 7.16
C LEU A 35 -5.06 -3.16 7.25
N ASN A 36 -4.23 -3.00 8.28
CA ASN A 36 -3.41 -1.80 8.43
C ASN A 36 -2.38 -1.66 7.30
N VAL A 37 -1.77 -2.77 6.85
CA VAL A 37 -0.84 -2.76 5.70
C VAL A 37 -1.53 -2.21 4.45
N ILE A 38 -2.73 -2.70 4.12
CA ILE A 38 -3.50 -2.23 2.96
C ILE A 38 -3.80 -0.73 3.08
N GLU A 39 -4.34 -0.30 4.22
CA GLU A 39 -4.74 1.09 4.45
C GLU A 39 -3.55 2.06 4.33
N ILE A 40 -2.39 1.68 4.89
CA ILE A 40 -1.17 2.49 4.83
C ILE A 40 -0.67 2.57 3.39
N SER A 41 -0.56 1.45 2.68
CA SER A 41 -0.17 1.44 1.26
C SER A 41 -1.08 2.30 0.40
N CYS A 42 -2.41 2.26 0.65
CA CYS A 42 -3.36 3.13 -0.02
C CYS A 42 -3.11 4.61 0.27
N GLY A 43 -2.92 4.99 1.53
CA GLY A 43 -2.64 6.37 1.93
C GLY A 43 -1.35 6.92 1.32
N LEU A 44 -0.27 6.13 1.35
CA LEU A 44 1.01 6.51 0.74
C LEU A 44 0.88 6.72 -0.78
N THR A 45 0.14 5.84 -1.44
CA THR A 45 -0.12 5.94 -2.88
C THR A 45 -0.91 7.21 -3.20
N GLU A 46 -1.96 7.52 -2.44
CA GLU A 46 -2.78 8.71 -2.66
C GLU A 46 -2.00 10.01 -2.46
N LEU A 47 -1.09 10.06 -1.48
CA LEU A 47 -0.16 11.19 -1.32
C LEU A 47 0.79 11.33 -2.52
N GLY A 48 1.24 10.21 -3.09
CA GLY A 48 2.00 10.19 -4.33
C GLY A 48 1.22 10.78 -5.53
N ILE A 49 -0.05 10.40 -5.68
CA ILE A 49 -0.92 10.93 -6.75
C ILE A 49 -1.22 12.41 -6.54
N SER A 50 -1.66 12.79 -5.34
CA SER A 50 -2.23 14.12 -5.06
C SER A 50 -1.18 15.21 -4.84
N GLN A 51 -0.04 14.84 -4.26
CA GLN A 51 0.98 15.80 -3.80
C GLN A 51 2.34 15.55 -4.45
N GLY A 52 2.47 14.54 -5.32
CA GLY A 52 3.78 14.13 -5.85
C GLY A 52 4.73 13.67 -4.75
N ARG A 53 4.21 13.25 -3.58
CA ARG A 53 5.02 12.86 -2.43
C ARG A 53 5.77 11.57 -2.75
N GLU A 54 7.08 11.60 -2.56
CA GLU A 54 7.93 10.41 -2.66
C GLU A 54 7.65 9.45 -1.49
N ILE A 55 7.69 8.14 -1.77
CA ILE A 55 7.65 7.08 -0.77
C ILE A 55 9.09 6.77 -0.37
N THR A 56 9.38 6.82 0.93
CA THR A 56 10.72 6.56 1.44
C THR A 56 11.05 5.06 1.38
N LYS A 57 12.34 4.72 1.40
CA LYS A 57 12.78 3.32 1.49
C LYS A 57 12.22 2.62 2.73
N ASP A 58 12.12 3.34 3.84
CA ASP A 58 11.54 2.84 5.08
C ASP A 58 10.02 2.73 5.01
N GLU A 59 9.33 3.25 4.00
CA GLU A 59 7.90 3.02 3.79
C GLU A 59 7.65 1.91 2.76
N ARG A 60 8.69 1.50 2.03
CA ARG A 60 8.61 0.45 1.02
C ARG A 60 8.20 -0.90 1.62
N TYR A 61 8.58 -1.18 2.86
CA TYR A 61 8.20 -2.43 3.53
C TYR A 61 6.67 -2.63 3.60
N TRP A 62 5.90 -1.54 3.62
CA TRP A 62 4.45 -1.61 3.58
C TRP A 62 3.94 -2.23 2.28
N PHE A 63 4.66 -2.13 1.17
CA PHE A 63 4.33 -2.73 -0.12
C PHE A 63 4.99 -4.10 -0.32
N GLU A 64 6.14 -4.34 0.31
CA GLU A 64 6.85 -5.63 0.28
C GLU A 64 6.17 -6.70 1.17
N GLY A 65 5.30 -6.30 2.10
CA GLY A 65 4.54 -7.21 2.98
C GLY A 65 3.51 -8.12 2.28
N SER A 66 3.33 -8.00 0.96
CA SER A 66 2.37 -8.76 0.15
C SER A 66 2.51 -10.27 0.21
N TYR A 67 3.70 -10.80 0.52
CA TYR A 67 3.94 -12.26 0.62
C TYR A 67 3.01 -12.97 1.61
N HIS A 68 2.45 -12.26 2.58
CA HIS A 68 1.54 -12.83 3.58
C HIS A 68 0.05 -12.61 3.28
N MET A 69 -0.31 -11.72 2.35
CA MET A 69 -1.71 -11.42 2.03
C MET A 69 -2.36 -12.43 1.08
N ASN A 70 -1.56 -13.13 0.26
CA ASN A 70 -2.04 -14.28 -0.53
C ASN A 70 -2.69 -15.38 0.33
N PHE A 71 -2.34 -15.47 1.62
CA PHE A 71 -2.92 -16.45 2.54
C PHE A 71 -4.29 -16.04 3.10
N TRP A 72 -4.65 -14.76 3.01
CA TRP A 72 -5.86 -14.22 3.64
C TRP A 72 -7.01 -14.06 2.65
N ASP A 73 -6.77 -13.40 1.53
CA ASP A 73 -7.75 -13.23 0.46
C ASP A 73 -7.05 -13.11 -0.89
N SER A 74 -6.99 -14.25 -1.59
CA SER A 74 -6.26 -14.38 -2.86
C SER A 74 -6.83 -13.45 -3.94
N ASP A 75 -8.13 -13.20 -3.95
CA ASP A 75 -8.76 -12.38 -4.99
C ASP A 75 -8.39 -10.90 -4.76
N VAL A 76 -8.46 -10.44 -3.51
CA VAL A 76 -8.01 -9.08 -3.16
C VAL A 76 -6.50 -8.89 -3.42
N GLU A 77 -5.67 -9.87 -3.06
CA GLU A 77 -4.24 -9.79 -3.32
C GLU A 77 -3.94 -9.71 -4.82
N THR A 78 -4.50 -10.61 -5.62
CA THR A 78 -4.19 -10.73 -7.05
C THR A 78 -4.81 -9.62 -7.91
N GLU A 79 -6.04 -9.19 -7.60
CA GLU A 79 -6.75 -8.19 -8.41
C GLU A 79 -6.48 -6.74 -7.98
N LEU A 80 -6.14 -6.51 -6.71
CA LEU A 80 -6.07 -5.16 -6.16
C LEU A 80 -4.69 -4.83 -5.60
N TYR A 81 -4.22 -5.60 -4.63
CA TYR A 81 -3.04 -5.20 -3.86
C TYR A 81 -1.72 -5.40 -4.62
N THR A 82 -1.51 -6.56 -5.25
CA THR A 82 -0.35 -6.78 -6.13
C THR A 82 -0.30 -5.76 -7.28
N PRO A 83 -1.41 -5.48 -8.00
CA PRO A 83 -1.45 -4.43 -9.01
C PRO A 83 -1.11 -3.03 -8.49
N LEU A 84 -1.59 -2.67 -7.29
CA LEU A 84 -1.20 -1.43 -6.61
C LEU A 84 0.33 -1.37 -6.40
N CYS A 85 0.91 -2.41 -5.80
CA CYS A 85 2.34 -2.47 -5.48
C CYS A 85 3.21 -2.34 -6.75
N ARG A 86 2.85 -3.08 -7.81
CA ARG A 86 3.56 -3.02 -9.09
C ARG A 86 3.51 -1.64 -9.73
N GLU A 87 2.38 -0.96 -9.66
CA GLU A 87 2.24 0.38 -10.24
C GLU A 87 3.06 1.40 -9.45
N VAL A 88 3.10 1.31 -8.12
CA VAL A 88 3.95 2.16 -7.26
C VAL A 88 5.44 1.94 -7.56
N GLU A 89 5.87 0.69 -7.73
CA GLU A 89 7.24 0.36 -8.16
C GLU A 89 7.55 0.93 -9.54
N LYS A 90 6.66 0.73 -10.51
CA LYS A 90 6.82 1.22 -11.88
C LYS A 90 6.93 2.74 -11.94
N ARG A 91 6.18 3.46 -11.10
CA ARG A 91 6.20 4.93 -11.02
C ARG A 91 7.45 5.48 -10.34
N ASN A 92 8.34 4.62 -9.85
CA ASN A 92 9.60 4.95 -9.18
C ASN A 92 9.41 5.95 -8.03
N TRP A 93 8.32 5.77 -7.27
CA TRP A 93 8.03 6.60 -6.11
C TRP A 93 8.94 6.29 -4.92
N PHE A 94 9.63 5.15 -4.94
CA PHE A 94 10.64 4.79 -3.94
C PHE A 94 11.91 5.60 -4.13
N ARG A 95 12.13 6.60 -3.29
CA ARG A 95 13.34 7.44 -3.32
C ARG A 95 14.11 7.34 -2.01
N LYS A 96 15.42 7.59 -2.09
CA LYS A 96 16.30 7.69 -0.92
C LYS A 96 15.71 8.70 0.06
N SER A 97 15.75 8.40 1.36
CA SER A 97 15.32 9.34 2.40
C SER A 97 16.09 10.65 2.30
N ILE A 98 15.50 11.75 2.77
CA ILE A 98 16.17 13.07 2.80
C ILE A 98 17.50 12.97 3.56
N LEU A 99 17.53 12.22 4.67
CA LEU A 99 18.75 11.96 5.44
C LEU A 99 19.83 11.26 4.61
N GLN A 100 19.46 10.27 3.80
CA GLN A 100 20.40 9.60 2.90
C GLN A 100 20.87 10.53 1.79
N LYS A 101 19.96 11.36 1.22
CA LYS A 101 20.33 12.38 0.21
C LYS A 101 21.28 13.43 0.78
N ILE A 102 21.15 13.80 2.06
CA ILE A 102 22.05 14.72 2.76
C ILE A 102 23.40 14.04 3.00
N LYS A 103 23.39 12.80 3.50
CA LYS A 103 24.60 12.01 3.75
C LYS A 103 25.43 11.75 2.49
N ASP A 104 24.77 11.53 1.35
CA ASP A 104 25.45 11.29 0.06
C ASP A 104 26.03 12.57 -0.59
N LYS A 105 25.69 13.77 -0.07
CA LYS A 105 26.20 15.07 -0.54
C LYS A 105 27.36 15.61 0.30
N MET A 106 27.69 14.96 1.42
CA MET A 106 28.83 15.26 2.28
C MET A 106 29.98 14.31 1.96
#